data_AF-A0A498KK41-F1
#
_entry.id   AF-A0A498KK41-F1
#
_cell.length_a   1.000
_cell.length_b   1.000
_cell.length_c   1.000
_cell.angle_alpha   90.00
_cell.angle_beta   90.00
_cell.angle_gamma   90.00
#
_symmetry.space_group_name_H-M   'P 1'
#
loop_
_entity.id
_entity.type
_entity.pdbx_description
1 polymer ?
#
loop_
_entity_poly.entity_id
_entity_poly.type
_entity_poly.pdbx_seq_one_letter_code
_entity_poly.pdbx_strand_id
1 'polypeptide(L)'
;MGRVRMSSRASWVAKPNDSPYYIGLDRASEDPYERVDNPDGVIQLGLSENRLCLDLIEKWVSENMMESMVGTDGGDLSISGIAAYQPFDGMSKLKVV
;
A
#
# COMPACT_ATOMS: atom_id res chain seq x y z
N MET A 1 25.49 7.77 -25.53
CA MET A 1 24.77 7.21 -24.36
C MET A 1 25.78 6.47 -23.49
N GLY A 2 25.97 6.88 -22.24
CA GLY A 2 26.99 6.31 -21.34
C GLY A 2 26.58 4.97 -20.73
N ARG A 3 27.56 4.14 -20.35
CA ARG A 3 27.33 2.84 -19.69
C ARG A 3 26.73 3.05 -18.31
N VAL A 4 25.49 2.61 -18.10
CA VAL A 4 24.86 2.62 -16.76
C VAL A 4 25.64 1.66 -15.86
N ARG A 5 26.23 2.20 -14.78
CA ARG A 5 26.95 1.41 -13.77
C ARG A 5 25.98 1.11 -12.63
N MET A 6 25.55 -0.15 -12.53
CA MET A 6 24.77 -0.62 -11.39
C MET A 6 25.69 -1.06 -10.25
N SER A 7 25.26 -0.83 -9.01
CA SER A 7 25.95 -1.38 -7.85
C SER A 7 25.75 -2.90 -7.80
N SER A 8 26.67 -3.63 -7.19
CA SER A 8 26.54 -5.08 -7.03
C SER A 8 25.27 -5.46 -6.26
N ARG A 9 24.84 -4.63 -5.30
CA ARG A 9 23.59 -4.82 -4.56
C ARG A 9 22.37 -4.70 -5.47
N ALA A 10 22.30 -3.63 -6.26
CA ALA A 10 21.20 -3.43 -7.22
C ALA A 10 21.14 -4.56 -8.25
N SER A 11 22.29 -4.99 -8.75
CA SER A 11 22.36 -6.10 -9.72
C SER A 11 21.94 -7.45 -9.14
N TRP A 12 22.05 -7.67 -7.82
CA TRP A 12 21.59 -8.90 -7.19
C TRP A 12 20.08 -8.92 -6.95
N VAL A 13 19.50 -7.78 -6.55
CA VAL A 13 18.05 -7.66 -6.26
C VAL A 13 17.21 -7.56 -7.53
N ALA A 14 17.71 -6.90 -8.58
CA ALA A 14 16.95 -6.69 -9.82
C ALA A 14 16.83 -7.94 -10.71
N LYS A 15 17.45 -9.06 -10.32
CA LYS A 15 17.31 -10.32 -11.06
C LYS A 15 15.88 -10.85 -10.89
N PRO A 16 15.30 -11.46 -11.94
CA PRO A 16 14.09 -12.25 -11.81
C PRO A 16 14.23 -13.24 -10.66
N ASN A 17 13.16 -13.40 -9.89
CA ASN A 17 13.16 -14.27 -8.73
C ASN A 17 12.75 -15.67 -9.15
N ASP A 18 13.73 -16.53 -9.38
CA ASP A 18 13.49 -17.92 -9.81
C ASP A 18 13.17 -18.87 -8.63
N SER A 19 12.86 -18.32 -7.46
CA SER A 19 12.61 -19.13 -6.26
C SER A 19 11.26 -19.85 -6.35
N PRO A 20 11.21 -21.18 -6.09
CA PRO A 20 9.97 -21.95 -6.15
C PRO A 20 8.94 -21.53 -5.11
N TYR A 21 9.35 -20.76 -4.10
CA TYR A 21 8.47 -20.18 -3.09
C TYR A 21 7.37 -19.30 -3.69
N TYR A 22 7.64 -18.61 -4.80
CA TYR A 22 6.71 -17.62 -5.38
C TYR A 22 5.80 -18.19 -6.47
N ILE A 23 5.99 -19.45 -6.89
CA ILE A 23 5.21 -20.07 -7.97
C ILE A 23 3.70 -19.99 -7.71
N GLY A 24 3.28 -20.22 -6.47
CA GLY A 24 1.86 -20.15 -6.10
C GLY A 24 1.29 -18.72 -6.18
N LEU A 25 2.10 -17.73 -5.79
CA LEU A 25 1.73 -16.32 -5.85
C LEU A 25 1.64 -15.83 -7.30
N ASP A 26 2.61 -16.21 -8.13
CA ASP A 26 2.63 -15.90 -9.56
C ASP A 26 1.41 -16.53 -10.26
N ARG A 27 1.11 -17.80 -9.97
CA ARG A 27 -0.05 -18.48 -10.55
C ARG A 27 -1.38 -17.82 -10.13
N ALA A 28 -1.50 -17.40 -8.88
CA ALA A 28 -2.67 -16.66 -8.40
C ALA A 28 -2.80 -15.26 -9.05
N SER A 29 -1.69 -14.67 -9.51
CA SER A 29 -1.68 -13.41 -10.25
C SER A 29 -2.01 -13.59 -11.74
N GLU A 30 -1.58 -14.69 -12.36
CA GLU A 30 -1.80 -14.98 -13.78
C GLU A 30 -3.20 -15.51 -14.07
N ASP A 31 -3.77 -16.28 -13.14
CA ASP A 31 -5.06 -16.95 -13.28
C ASP A 31 -5.89 -16.74 -12.01
N PRO A 32 -6.30 -15.49 -11.71
CA PRO A 32 -7.02 -15.18 -10.49
C PRO A 32 -8.43 -15.75 -10.53
N TYR A 33 -8.88 -16.31 -9.41
CA TYR A 33 -10.27 -16.70 -9.23
C TYR A 33 -11.20 -15.47 -9.31
N GLU A 34 -12.22 -15.58 -10.16
CA GLU A 34 -13.33 -14.62 -10.21
C GLU A 34 -14.67 -15.36 -10.27
N ARG A 35 -15.60 -14.98 -9.40
CA ARG A 35 -16.85 -15.72 -9.23
C ARG A 35 -17.69 -15.87 -10.52
N VAL A 36 -17.63 -14.88 -11.41
CA VAL A 36 -18.44 -14.83 -12.63
C VAL A 36 -17.59 -15.18 -13.86
N ASP A 37 -16.48 -14.49 -14.04
CA ASP A 37 -15.71 -14.57 -15.28
C ASP A 37 -14.62 -15.67 -15.26
N ASN A 38 -14.19 -16.12 -14.08
CA ASN A 38 -13.17 -17.17 -13.94
C ASN A 38 -13.34 -18.04 -12.66
N PRO A 39 -14.43 -18.81 -12.55
CA PRO A 39 -14.72 -19.60 -11.34
C PRO A 39 -13.73 -20.75 -11.12
N ASP A 40 -12.96 -21.13 -12.14
CA ASP A 40 -11.92 -22.16 -12.08
C ASP A 40 -10.52 -21.59 -11.80
N GLY A 41 -10.41 -20.26 -11.67
CA GLY A 41 -9.15 -19.59 -11.35
C GLY A 41 -8.65 -19.90 -9.93
N VAL A 42 -7.42 -19.50 -9.66
CA VAL A 42 -6.73 -19.75 -8.39
C VAL A 42 -7.18 -18.76 -7.32
N ILE A 43 -7.66 -19.30 -6.20
CA ILE A 43 -8.05 -18.50 -5.03
C ILE A 43 -6.78 -18.08 -4.27
N GLN A 44 -6.56 -16.77 -4.13
CA GLN A 44 -5.44 -16.23 -3.38
C GLN A 44 -5.65 -16.36 -1.87
N LEU A 45 -4.89 -17.26 -1.23
CA LEU A 45 -4.87 -17.48 0.23
C LEU A 45 -3.50 -17.21 0.86
N GLY A 46 -2.50 -16.79 0.07
CA GLY A 46 -1.12 -16.60 0.52
C GLY A 46 -0.81 -15.21 1.10
N LEU A 47 -1.72 -14.24 0.98
CA LEU A 47 -1.53 -12.88 1.48
C LEU A 47 -2.29 -12.67 2.80
N SER A 48 -1.61 -12.09 3.78
CA SER A 48 -2.22 -11.69 5.06
C SER A 48 -2.90 -10.32 4.94
N GLU A 49 -4.01 -10.25 4.21
CA GLU A 49 -4.80 -9.03 4.02
C GLU A 49 -6.10 -9.06 4.84
N ASN A 50 -6.48 -7.93 5.44
CA ASN A 50 -7.77 -7.78 6.10
C ASN A 50 -8.69 -6.88 5.26
N ARG A 51 -9.76 -7.48 4.72
CA ARG A 51 -10.79 -6.79 3.93
C ARG A 51 -12.14 -6.69 4.64
N LEU A 52 -12.24 -7.17 5.88
CA LEU A 52 -13.51 -7.33 6.61
C LEU A 52 -14.12 -6.02 7.08
N CYS A 53 -13.31 -4.97 7.26
CA CYS A 53 -13.72 -3.70 7.86
C CYS A 53 -13.53 -2.50 6.94
N LEU A 54 -13.31 -2.73 5.63
CA LEU A 54 -13.08 -1.64 4.68
C LEU A 54 -14.30 -0.73 4.52
N ASP A 55 -15.49 -1.30 4.64
CA ASP A 55 -16.78 -0.60 4.66
C ASP A 55 -16.86 0.44 5.79
N LEU A 56 -16.37 0.09 6.98
CA LEU A 56 -16.34 1.01 8.13
C LEU A 56 -15.40 2.19 7.88
N ILE A 57 -14.22 1.91 7.29
CA ILE A 57 -13.24 2.94 6.93
C ILE A 57 -13.80 3.83 5.83
N GLU A 58 -14.38 3.26 4.78
CA GLU A 58 -14.97 3.98 3.66
C GLU A 58 -16.09 4.92 4.11
N LYS A 59 -16.98 4.41 4.98
CA LYS A 59 -18.06 5.22 5.56
C LYS A 59 -17.49 6.39 6.36
N TRP A 60 -16.54 6.12 7.26
CA TRP A 60 -15.94 7.16 8.10
C TRP A 60 -15.24 8.22 7.25
N VAL A 61 -14.48 7.83 6.23
CA VAL A 61 -13.82 8.76 5.31
C VAL A 61 -14.88 9.63 4.61
N SER A 62 -15.92 9.02 4.05
CA SER A 62 -16.97 9.74 3.31
C SER A 62 -17.68 10.80 4.17
N GLU A 63 -17.85 10.54 5.46
CA GLU A 63 -18.49 11.46 6.42
C GLU A 63 -17.55 12.56 6.94
N ASN A 64 -16.23 12.32 7.01
CA ASN A 64 -15.28 13.18 7.74
C ASN A 64 -14.20 13.84 6.85
N MET A 65 -14.14 13.51 5.54
CA MET A 65 -13.04 13.92 4.66
C MET A 65 -12.90 15.45 4.49
N MET A 66 -14.01 16.20 4.43
CA MET A 66 -13.97 17.65 4.25
C MET A 66 -13.40 18.38 5.46
N GLU A 67 -13.74 17.94 6.67
CA GLU A 67 -13.20 18.51 7.92
C GLU A 67 -11.70 18.22 8.07
N SER A 68 -11.24 17.06 7.59
CA SER A 68 -9.84 16.65 7.64
C SER A 68 -8.96 17.33 6.59
N MET A 69 -9.48 17.69 5.40
CA MET A 69 -8.66 18.26 4.31
C MET A 69 -8.48 19.78 4.40
N VAL A 70 -9.55 20.51 4.75
CA VAL A 70 -9.54 21.99 4.74
C VAL A 70 -8.83 22.54 5.99
N GLY A 71 -8.77 21.74 7.05
CA GLY A 71 -8.34 22.18 8.37
C GLY A 71 -9.42 23.05 9.00
N THR A 72 -9.88 22.68 10.19
CA THR A 72 -10.58 23.63 11.06
C THR A 72 -9.58 24.66 11.56
N ASP A 73 -10.06 25.83 11.98
CA ASP A 73 -9.25 26.97 12.44
C ASP A 73 -8.39 26.51 13.66
N GLY A 74 -7.12 26.15 13.40
CA GLY A 74 -6.20 25.50 14.38
C GLY A 74 -5.85 24.02 14.14
N GLY A 75 -6.26 23.43 13.01
CA GLY A 75 -6.08 22.01 12.67
C GLY A 75 -4.67 21.65 12.16
N ASP A 76 -3.89 21.06 13.05
CA ASP A 76 -2.50 20.56 12.91
C ASP A 76 -2.26 19.49 11.81
N LEU A 77 -3.29 19.13 11.03
CA LEU A 77 -3.24 18.08 10.00
C LEU A 77 -3.64 18.56 8.58
N SER A 78 -3.79 19.88 8.38
CA SER A 78 -4.04 20.42 7.04
C SER A 78 -2.92 20.07 6.05
N ILE A 79 -3.23 19.96 4.76
CA ILE A 79 -2.24 19.66 3.71
C ILE A 79 -1.06 20.64 3.75
N SER A 80 -1.35 21.94 3.94
CA SER A 80 -0.33 22.98 4.10
C SER A 80 0.53 22.79 5.35
N GLY A 81 -0.04 22.26 6.44
CA GLY A 81 0.68 21.99 7.69
C GLY A 81 1.63 20.80 7.60
N ILE A 82 1.27 19.76 6.83
CA ILE A 82 2.06 18.52 6.72
C ILE A 82 3.01 18.48 5.52
N ALA A 83 2.81 19.32 4.50
CA ALA A 83 3.59 19.25 3.25
C ALA A 83 5.10 19.45 3.46
N ALA A 84 5.49 20.31 4.40
CA ALA A 84 6.89 20.56 4.75
C ALA A 84 7.33 19.79 6.02
N TYR A 85 6.52 18.85 6.50
CA TYR A 85 6.82 18.08 7.71
C TYR A 85 7.97 17.09 7.46
N GLN A 86 9.08 17.27 8.18
CA GLN A 86 10.31 16.50 8.05
C GLN A 86 10.89 15.87 9.35
N PRO A 87 10.40 16.16 10.57
CA PRO A 87 10.93 15.49 11.76
C PRO A 87 10.84 13.95 11.66
N PHE A 88 11.96 13.29 11.98
CA PHE A 88 12.09 11.84 11.86
C PHE A 88 11.25 11.08 12.89
N ASP A 89 10.89 11.74 13.98
CA ASP A 89 10.14 11.16 15.07
C ASP A 89 8.64 11.11 14.74
N GLY A 90 8.15 11.83 13.74
CA GLY A 90 6.73 11.84 13.33
C GLY A 90 5.86 12.80 14.13
N MET A 91 4.59 12.99 13.73
CA MET A 91 3.69 13.92 14.43
C MET A 91 3.22 13.37 15.77
N SER A 92 3.29 14.19 16.83
CA SER A 92 2.89 13.79 18.20
C SER A 92 1.45 13.28 18.26
N LYS A 93 0.52 13.91 17.54
CA LYS A 93 -0.89 13.49 17.45
C LYS A 93 -1.10 12.10 16.85
N LEU A 94 -0.16 11.61 16.04
CA LEU A 94 -0.20 10.28 15.42
C LEU A 94 0.61 9.24 16.20
N LYS A 95 1.34 9.65 17.24
CA LYS A 95 2.24 8.77 18.01
C LYS A 95 1.60 8.15 19.25
N VAL A 96 0.47 8.64 19.73
CA VAL A 96 -0.02 8.25 21.06
C VAL A 96 -0.92 7.01 20.99
N VAL A 97 -0.28 5.91 21.44
CA VAL A 97 -0.69 4.79 22.32
C VAL A 97 -2.16 4.68 22.70
#